data_AF-A0A2T6G3M7-F1
#
_entry.id   AF-A0A2T6G3M7-F1
#
_cell.length_a   1.000
_cell.length_b   1.000
_cell.length_c   1.000
_cell.angle_alpha   90.00
_cell.angle_beta   90.00
_cell.angle_gamma   90.00
#
_symmetry.space_group_name_H-M   'P 1'
#
loop_
_entity.id
_entity.type
_entity.pdbx_description
1 polymer ?
#
loop_
_entity_poly.entity_id
_entity_poly.type
_entity_poly.pdbx_seq_one_letter_code
_entity_poly.pdbx_strand_id
1 'polypeptide(L)'
;MFELEVKDVFKITGRGYVIAGEITESGAILRNGDTLINKEDREQKIAVNSIEMLNYESAQRKLNHIGILTDISDEAAKALVGKRLCKE
;
A
#
# COMPACT_ATOMS: atom_id res chain seq x y z
N MET A 1 12.13 9.65 4.00
CA MET A 1 10.67 9.43 4.01
C MET A 1 10.36 8.21 3.14
N PHE A 2 9.36 7.39 3.50
CA PHE A 2 8.85 6.33 2.64
C PHE A 2 7.61 6.84 1.92
N GLU A 3 7.52 6.64 0.60
CA GLU A 3 6.37 7.00 -0.22
C GLU A 3 6.03 5.89 -1.22
N LEU A 4 4.73 5.62 -1.36
CA LEU A 4 4.13 4.67 -2.28
C LEU A 4 3.06 5.37 -3.12
N GLU A 5 3.16 5.29 -4.44
CA GLU A 5 2.06 5.67 -5.34
C GLU A 5 1.17 4.44 -5.59
N VAL A 6 -0.11 4.57 -5.26
CA VAL A 6 -1.08 3.47 -5.40
C VAL A 6 -1.44 3.29 -6.88
N LYS A 7 -1.22 2.08 -7.41
CA LYS A 7 -1.53 1.71 -8.79
C LYS A 7 -2.83 0.93 -8.90
N ASP A 8 -3.15 0.11 -7.90
CA ASP A 8 -4.38 -0.68 -7.88
C ASP A 8 -4.79 -1.06 -6.46
N VAL A 9 -6.06 -1.42 -6.28
CA VAL A 9 -6.62 -1.88 -5.01
C VAL A 9 -7.56 -3.05 -5.25
N PHE A 10 -7.40 -4.13 -4.50
CA PHE A 10 -8.27 -5.30 -4.65
C PHE A 10 -8.51 -5.99 -3.31
N LYS A 11 -9.67 -6.63 -3.20
CA LYS A 11 -10.10 -7.35 -1.99
C LYS A 11 -9.64 -8.80 -2.08
N ILE A 12 -9.02 -9.29 -1.03
CA ILE A 12 -8.79 -10.72 -0.83
C ILE A 12 -9.84 -11.23 0.16
N THR A 13 -10.71 -12.12 -0.30
CA THR A 13 -11.79 -12.71 0.51
C THR A 13 -11.22 -13.31 1.80
N GLY A 14 -11.74 -12.85 2.94
CA GLY A 14 -11.32 -13.31 4.27
C GLY A 14 -10.01 -12.74 4.81
N ARG A 15 -9.33 -11.83 4.08
CA ARG A 15 -8.07 -11.20 4.53
C ARG A 15 -8.10 -9.67 4.60
N GLY A 16 -8.93 -9.01 3.78
CA GLY A 16 -8.98 -7.55 3.70
C GLY A 16 -8.65 -7.02 2.30
N TYR A 17 -8.18 -5.78 2.23
CA TYR A 17 -7.76 -5.12 0.98
C TYR A 17 -6.26 -5.14 0.82
N VAL A 18 -5.79 -5.40 -0.41
CA VAL A 18 -4.42 -5.15 -0.82
C VAL A 18 -4.38 -3.86 -1.62
N ILE A 19 -3.56 -2.93 -1.15
CA ILE A 19 -3.19 -1.71 -1.86
C ILE A 19 -1.87 -1.99 -2.58
N ALA A 20 -1.93 -2.14 -3.91
CA ALA A 20 -0.77 -2.38 -4.75
C ALA A 20 -0.22 -1.04 -5.25
N GLY A 21 1.09 -0.84 -5.11
CA GLY A 21 1.71 0.41 -5.51
C GLY A 21 3.18 0.29 -5.85
N GLU A 22 3.72 1.40 -6.33
CA GLU A 22 5.13 1.57 -6.65
C GLU A 22 5.79 2.48 -5.60
N ILE A 23 6.91 2.04 -5.04
CA ILE A 23 7.70 2.83 -4.10
C ILE A 23 8.39 3.95 -4.89
N THR A 24 7.99 5.20 -4.62
CA THR A 24 8.55 6.41 -5.24
C THR A 24 9.67 7.01 -4.40
N GLU A 25 9.63 6.82 -3.07
CA GLU A 25 10.71 7.20 -2.16
C GLU A 25 10.96 6.09 -1.13
N SER A 26 12.22 5.64 -1.00
CA SER A 26 12.61 4.56 -0.08
C SER A 26 13.46 5.04 1.10
N GLY A 27 13.35 6.31 1.47
CA GLY A 27 14.19 6.93 2.49
C GLY A 27 13.83 6.56 3.94
N ALA A 28 12.85 5.69 4.17
CA ALA A 28 12.53 5.11 5.47
C ALA A 28 12.12 3.64 5.32
N ILE A 29 12.36 2.84 6.36
CA ILE A 29 11.97 1.42 6.38
C ILE A 29 10.48 1.32 6.71
N LEU A 30 9.69 0.68 5.83
CA LEU A 30 8.31 0.27 6.09
C LEU A 30 8.29 -1.10 6.80
N ARG A 31 7.43 -1.27 7.80
CA ARG A 31 7.27 -2.48 8.60
C ARG A 31 5.78 -2.79 8.83
N ASN A 32 5.47 -4.05 9.11
CA ASN A 32 4.14 -4.43 9.60
C ASN A 32 3.85 -3.70 10.93
N GLY A 33 2.62 -3.21 11.08
CA GLY A 33 2.18 -2.38 12.19
C GLY A 33 2.41 -0.87 12.00
N ASP A 34 3.15 -0.46 10.97
CA ASP A 34 3.25 0.96 10.62
C ASP A 34 1.90 1.51 10.13
N THR A 35 1.76 2.83 10.16
CA THR A 35 0.64 3.54 9.55
C THR A 35 1.15 4.40 8.40
N LEU A 36 0.47 4.32 7.26
CA LEU A 36 0.65 5.24 6.15
C LEU A 36 -0.47 6.28 6.16
N ILE A 37 -0.14 7.48 5.70
CA ILE A 37 -1.07 8.60 5.58
C ILE A 37 -1.23 8.91 4.10
N ASN A 38 -2.48 9.12 3.65
CA ASN A 38 -2.75 9.65 2.33
C ASN A 38 -2.31 11.13 2.27
N LYS A 39 -1.41 11.47 1.34
CA LYS A 39 -0.90 12.84 1.20
C LYS A 39 -1.97 13.82 0.76
N GLU A 40 -2.94 13.35 -0.02
CA GLU A 40 -4.06 14.15 -0.50
C GLU A 40 -5.18 14.29 0.54
N ASP A 41 -5.25 13.40 1.52
CA ASP A 41 -6.19 13.43 2.65
C ASP A 41 -5.53 12.89 3.93
N ARG A 42 -5.01 13.80 4.76
CA ARG A 42 -4.23 13.44 5.96
C ARG A 42 -5.05 12.78 7.07
N GLU A 43 -6.38 12.84 6.99
CA GLU A 43 -7.25 12.13 7.95
C GLU A 43 -7.36 10.64 7.59
N GLN A 44 -7.17 10.28 6.31
CA GLN A 44 -7.17 8.90 5.88
C GLN A 44 -5.85 8.22 6.23
N LYS A 45 -5.91 7.38 7.27
CA LYS A 45 -4.82 6.54 7.76
C LYS A 45 -5.00 5.09 7.33
N ILE A 46 -3.91 4.45 6.90
CA ILE A 46 -3.88 3.09 6.40
C ILE A 46 -2.91 2.27 7.27
N ALA A 47 -3.43 1.33 8.02
CA ALA A 47 -2.61 0.41 8.82
C ALA A 47 -1.96 -0.64 7.91
N VAL A 48 -0.67 -0.92 8.12
CA VAL A 48 0.09 -1.93 7.39
C VAL A 48 -0.02 -3.26 8.13
N ASN A 49 -1.01 -4.09 7.78
CA ASN A 49 -1.18 -5.41 8.42
C ASN A 49 -0.12 -6.39 7.93
N SER A 50 0.14 -6.43 6.62
CA SER A 50 1.25 -7.16 6.02
C SER A 50 1.78 -6.45 4.77
N ILE A 51 3.04 -6.73 4.43
CA ILE A 51 3.68 -6.30 3.18
C ILE A 51 3.82 -7.52 2.28
N GLU A 52 3.30 -7.44 1.07
CA GLU A 52 3.22 -8.53 0.10
C GLU A 52 4.12 -8.21 -1.10
N MET A 53 4.94 -9.18 -1.54
CA MET A 53 5.69 -9.03 -2.80
C MET A 53 4.82 -9.41 -3.98
N LEU A 54 4.67 -8.50 -4.94
CA LEU A 54 3.93 -8.77 -6.17
C LEU A 54 4.79 -9.62 -7.11
N ASN A 55 4.19 -10.69 -7.65
CA ASN A 55 4.82 -11.62 -8.59
C ASN A 55 6.13 -12.25 -8.08
N TYR A 56 6.20 -12.61 -6.79
CA TYR A 56 7.40 -13.18 -6.17
C TYR A 56 7.96 -14.39 -6.91
N GLU A 57 7.13 -15.26 -7.49
CA GLU A 57 7.62 -16.45 -8.21
C GLU A 57 7.94 -16.17 -9.69
N SER A 58 7.64 -14.98 -10.20
CA SER A 58 7.94 -14.62 -11.58
C SER A 58 9.43 -14.32 -11.77
N ALA A 59 9.91 -14.50 -13.00
CA ALA A 59 11.25 -14.07 -13.41
C ALA A 59 11.36 -12.54 -13.54
N GLN A 60 10.25 -11.85 -13.84
CA GLN A 60 10.17 -10.39 -13.97
C GLN A 60 9.67 -9.75 -12.67
N ARG A 61 10.47 -9.84 -11.61
CA ARG A 61 10.17 -9.20 -10.32
C ARG A 61 10.45 -7.72 -10.41
N LYS A 62 9.45 -6.89 -10.12
CA LYS A 62 9.64 -5.45 -9.91
C LYS A 62 9.80 -5.18 -8.43
N LEU A 63 11.04 -5.06 -7.96
CA LEU A 63 11.36 -4.94 -6.53
C LEU A 63 10.81 -3.67 -5.88
N ASN A 64 10.49 -2.65 -6.68
CA ASN A 64 9.85 -1.43 -6.22
C ASN A 64 8.31 -1.51 -6.21
N HIS A 65 7.72 -2.63 -6.61
CA HIS A 65 6.26 -2.83 -6.55
C HIS A 65 5.92 -3.74 -5.38
N ILE A 66 5.06 -3.25 -4.48
CA ILE A 66 4.63 -3.99 -3.30
C ILE A 66 3.11 -3.91 -3.14
N GLY A 67 2.55 -4.87 -2.42
CA GLY A 67 1.20 -4.83 -1.89
C GLY A 67 1.22 -4.55 -0.40
N ILE A 68 0.24 -3.78 0.08
CA ILE A 68 0.00 -3.56 1.50
C ILE A 68 -1.35 -4.13 1.85
N LEU A 69 -1.39 -5.16 2.68
CA LEU A 69 -2.64 -5.67 3.23
C LEU A 69 -3.11 -4.75 4.35
N THR A 70 -4.38 -4.39 4.31
CA THR A 70 -5.02 -3.50 5.28
C THR A 70 -6.52 -3.82 5.39
N ASP A 71 -7.12 -3.38 6.48
CA ASP A 71 -8.56 -3.45 6.70
C ASP A 71 -9.15 -2.04 6.63
N ILE A 72 -9.77 -1.74 5.49
CA ILE A 72 -10.44 -0.46 5.20
C ILE A 72 -11.79 -0.71 4.53
N SER A 73 -12.66 0.31 4.50
CA SER A 73 -13.95 0.20 3.81
C SER A 73 -13.77 0.11 2.29
N ASP A 74 -14.79 -0.43 1.61
CA ASP A 74 -14.81 -0.56 0.16
C ASP A 74 -14.74 0.82 -0.53
N GLU A 75 -15.38 1.84 0.04
CA GLU A 75 -15.35 3.23 -0.44
C GLU A 75 -13.95 3.84 -0.29
N ALA A 76 -13.33 3.65 0.89
CA ALA A 76 -12.00 4.14 1.18
C ALA A 76 -10.96 3.50 0.25
N ALA A 77 -11.06 2.19 0.01
CA ALA A 77 -10.15 1.47 -0.89
C ALA A 77 -10.20 2.02 -2.31
N LYS A 78 -11.39 2.13 -2.91
CA LYS A 78 -11.54 2.59 -4.30
C LYS A 78 -11.03 4.01 -4.53
N ALA A 79 -11.10 4.87 -3.50
CA ALA A 79 -10.61 6.24 -3.56
C ALA A 79 -9.07 6.38 -3.56
N LEU A 80 -8.34 5.31 -3.23
CA LEU A 80 -6.88 5.33 -3.11
C LEU A 80 -6.13 5.22 -4.44
N VAL A 81 -6.75 4.74 -5.52
CA VAL A 81 -6.04 4.56 -6.80
C VAL A 81 -5.52 5.90 -7.31
N GLY A 82 -4.22 5.96 -7.62
CA GLY A 82 -3.52 7.18 -8.04
C GLY A 82 -3.12 8.14 -6.90
N LYS A 83 -3.42 7.80 -5.64
CA LYS A 83 -3.02 8.59 -4.46
C LYS A 83 -1.62 8.21 -3.99
N ARG A 84 -1.03 9.08 -3.16
CA ARG A 84 0.28 8.85 -2.55
C ARG A 84 0.14 8.59 -1.06
N LEU A 85 0.69 7.46 -0.63
CA LEU A 85 0.75 7.06 0.76
C LEU A 85 2.17 7.28 1.29
N CYS A 86 2.31 8.02 2.38
CA CYS A 86 3.61 8.27 3.02
C CYS A 86 3.61 7.74 4.45
N LYS A 87 4.76 7.23 4.90
CA LYS A 87 4.95 6.86 6.30
C LYS A 87 5.04 8.12 7.16
N GLU A 88 4.25 8.15 8.24
CA GLU A 88 4.30 9.21 9.26
C GLU A 88 5.71 9.36 9.86
#